data_AF-A0A183AMM3-F1
#
_entry.id   AF-A0A183AMM3-F1
#
_cell.length_a   1.000
_cell.length_b   1.000
_cell.length_c   1.000
_cell.angle_alpha   90.00
_cell.angle_beta   90.00
_cell.angle_gamma   90.00
#
_symmetry.space_group_name_H-M   'P 1'
#
loop_
_entity.id
_entity.type
_entity.pdbx_description
1 polymer ?
#
loop_
_entity_poly.entity_id
_entity_poly.type
_entity_poly.pdbx_seq_one_letter_code
_entity_poly.pdbx_strand_id
1 'polypeptide(L)'
;MYSSYVLKGDKDGDEGRSNKHDVDLNRDFPDQFRKSLWEKFKEPETIAVMNWSEQYPFVLSASIHGGALVAVYPFDGSSNETAYHAATPDDETFQHLAGVYSQTHKRMYSGSAHCNPKVFSHGISNGNAWYPLFGGMQDWNYLHTGCMEITLELSCDKYPRADRLMQYWKENRYPLIRFVAEVHRALKGFIIDGSTTLPIGNASIHVLGNSHVVRSTIELGEYWRLLPPDGQVTLWASKTGYFDSDKITISAAQLPFVEQTRQEQLNFTLWPSNTEDWSIEIDFGIQLNQRPSYFAQPSVNAAVRSTAIGDFVRLFHLDSTEQASSVLGAELTIVAHGMKRGTAADQAKIHLAKDIRPLPGRTRILLLAGLHEHDLVSTEMTIRMLRHYTVGLNMLDRHVSHLLSTQLVVLPYLDPTGINRVAKLARSPDSSDSLPGICLVHGPQFEDTLEALQSAHNSLKTLVRSFRPHLILLLTSSPSVLTSWSVRGTSFAAPISPVFVPHMSAAGVSPTDLLGDLAYEYANGFGMLNQSNPLCDRTSDRPQNGETFLS
;
A
#
# COMPACT_ATOMS: atom_id res chain seq x y z
N MET A 1 -32.27 53.81 22.85
CA MET A 1 -31.77 52.70 22.01
C MET A 1 -31.39 53.28 20.67
N TYR A 2 -30.13 53.66 20.49
CA TYR A 2 -29.62 54.01 19.17
C TYR A 2 -29.34 52.69 18.46
N SER A 3 -29.95 52.48 17.30
CA SER A 3 -29.53 51.42 16.40
C SER A 3 -28.09 51.72 15.98
N SER A 4 -27.15 50.88 16.40
CA SER A 4 -25.72 50.96 16.04
C SER A 4 -25.56 50.60 14.56
N TYR A 5 -25.71 51.59 13.69
CA TYR A 5 -25.43 51.43 12.27
C TYR A 5 -23.94 51.63 12.04
N VAL A 6 -23.29 50.68 11.37
CA VAL A 6 -21.90 50.89 10.94
C VAL A 6 -21.82 52.10 10.02
N LEU A 7 -20.94 53.05 10.34
CA LEU A 7 -20.82 54.29 9.59
C LEU A 7 -20.08 54.03 8.27
N LYS A 8 -20.68 54.42 7.14
CA LYS A 8 -20.04 54.31 5.83
C LYS A 8 -18.78 55.16 5.79
N GLY A 9 -17.66 54.56 5.37
CA GLY A 9 -16.36 55.22 5.38
C GLY A 9 -15.62 55.12 6.72
N ASP A 10 -16.15 54.35 7.67
CA ASP A 10 -15.40 54.00 8.88
C ASP A 10 -14.15 53.21 8.52
N LYS A 11 -13.02 53.67 9.05
CA LYS A 11 -11.72 53.09 8.79
C LYS A 11 -11.35 52.07 9.85
N ASP A 12 -11.57 52.40 11.12
CA ASP A 12 -10.96 51.73 12.25
C ASP A 12 -11.94 51.47 13.41
N GLY A 13 -13.18 51.95 13.35
CA GLY A 13 -14.17 51.77 14.41
C GLY A 13 -14.61 50.31 14.61
N ASP A 14 -15.20 50.06 15.77
CA ASP A 14 -15.71 48.74 16.18
C ASP A 14 -17.24 48.70 16.31
N GLU A 15 -17.92 49.83 16.01
CA GLU A 15 -19.39 49.86 15.99
C GLU A 15 -19.94 48.91 14.94
N GLY A 16 -20.71 47.91 15.39
CA GLY A 16 -21.28 46.85 14.55
C GLY A 16 -20.28 45.75 14.14
N ARG A 17 -19.11 45.68 14.79
CA ARG A 17 -18.20 44.52 14.71
C ARG A 17 -18.80 43.29 15.38
N SER A 18 -19.27 43.46 16.62
CA SER A 18 -19.89 42.41 17.41
C SER A 18 -21.26 42.02 16.86
N ASN A 19 -21.77 40.85 17.25
CA ASN A 19 -23.15 40.46 16.97
C ASN A 19 -24.16 41.29 17.81
N LYS A 20 -25.45 40.95 17.72
CA LYS A 20 -26.52 41.68 18.43
C LYS A 20 -26.40 41.64 19.97
N HIS A 21 -25.73 40.64 20.53
CA HIS A 21 -25.47 40.52 21.96
C HIS A 21 -24.13 41.14 22.40
N ASP A 22 -23.47 41.87 21.49
CA ASP A 22 -22.16 42.49 21.71
C ASP A 22 -21.03 41.47 21.94
N VAL A 23 -21.13 40.30 21.28
CA VAL A 23 -20.09 39.27 21.28
C VAL A 23 -19.31 39.29 19.96
N ASP A 24 -17.98 39.24 20.04
CA ASP A 24 -17.10 39.05 18.88
C ASP A 24 -17.17 37.59 18.42
N LEU A 25 -17.83 37.34 17.29
CA LEU A 25 -18.01 35.98 16.75
C LEU A 25 -16.68 35.28 16.42
N ASN A 26 -15.62 36.03 16.12
CA ASN A 26 -14.29 35.47 15.89
C ASN A 26 -13.49 35.30 17.21
N ARG A 27 -14.20 35.26 18.35
CA ARG A 27 -13.70 34.86 19.68
C ARG A 27 -14.63 33.85 20.36
N ASP A 28 -15.69 33.42 19.67
CA ASP A 28 -16.75 32.60 20.24
C ASP A 28 -16.63 31.11 19.90
N PHE A 29 -15.74 30.69 18.98
CA PHE A 29 -15.56 29.27 18.69
C PHE A 29 -14.82 28.54 19.85
N PRO A 30 -15.01 27.22 20.03
CA PRO A 30 -14.18 26.42 20.93
C PRO A 30 -12.69 26.53 20.58
N ASP A 31 -11.84 26.67 21.60
CA ASP A 31 -10.40 26.91 21.44
C ASP A 31 -9.57 25.80 22.09
N GLN A 32 -8.46 25.43 21.44
CA GLN A 32 -7.58 24.34 21.90
C GLN A 32 -6.75 24.70 23.15
N PHE A 33 -6.55 25.99 23.46
CA PHE A 33 -5.75 26.47 24.58
C PHE A 33 -6.62 27.04 25.70
N ARG A 34 -7.63 27.83 25.35
CA ARG A 34 -8.54 28.47 26.29
C ARG A 34 -9.89 27.78 26.33
N LYS A 35 -10.15 27.06 27.42
CA LYS A 35 -11.51 26.64 27.75
C LYS A 35 -12.34 27.87 28.10
N SER A 36 -13.16 28.34 27.17
CA SER A 36 -13.97 29.54 27.41
C SER A 36 -15.06 29.23 28.46
N LEU A 37 -15.34 30.18 29.36
CA LEU A 37 -16.51 30.11 30.26
C LEU A 37 -17.85 29.99 29.49
N TRP A 38 -17.82 30.30 28.19
CA TRP A 38 -18.93 30.33 27.24
C TRP A 38 -19.04 29.06 26.38
N GLU A 39 -18.29 27.99 26.67
CA GLU A 39 -18.48 26.69 25.99
C GLU A 39 -19.91 26.14 26.14
N LYS A 40 -20.65 26.60 27.16
CA LYS A 40 -22.07 26.28 27.36
C LYS A 40 -23.07 27.18 26.63
N PHE A 41 -22.66 28.39 26.23
CA PHE A 41 -23.54 29.40 25.64
C PHE A 41 -22.83 30.05 24.45
N LYS A 42 -23.00 29.45 23.27
CA LYS A 42 -22.50 29.95 22.00
C LYS A 42 -23.54 30.83 21.32
N GLU A 43 -23.09 31.83 20.59
CA GLU A 43 -23.97 32.69 19.81
C GLU A 43 -24.64 31.89 18.68
N PRO A 44 -25.87 32.24 18.30
CA PRO A 44 -26.63 31.49 17.30
C PRO A 44 -25.91 31.45 15.94
N GLU A 45 -25.19 32.51 15.58
CA GLU A 45 -24.37 32.55 14.36
C GLU A 45 -23.22 31.53 14.43
N THR A 46 -22.51 31.45 15.56
CA THR A 46 -21.43 30.48 15.79
C THR A 46 -21.94 29.05 15.68
N ILE A 47 -23.05 28.73 16.35
CA ILE A 47 -23.68 27.39 16.29
C ILE A 47 -24.10 27.05 14.86
N ALA A 48 -24.68 28.01 14.13
CA ALA A 48 -25.11 27.79 12.77
C ALA A 48 -23.94 27.44 11.84
N VAL A 49 -22.81 28.16 11.98
CA VAL A 49 -21.59 27.87 11.20
C VAL A 49 -20.97 26.54 11.61
N MET A 50 -20.89 26.23 12.92
CA MET A 50 -20.36 24.94 13.37
C MET A 50 -21.15 23.76 12.77
N ASN A 51 -22.48 23.81 12.87
CA ASN A 51 -23.35 22.78 12.31
C ASN A 51 -23.23 22.68 10.78
N TRP A 52 -23.09 23.82 10.10
CA TRP A 52 -22.93 23.85 8.64
C TRP A 52 -21.59 23.26 8.19
N SER A 53 -20.50 23.60 8.89
CA SER A 53 -19.16 23.08 8.61
C SER A 53 -19.07 21.56 8.87
N GLU A 54 -19.79 21.02 9.85
CA GLU A 54 -19.84 19.58 10.12
C GLU A 54 -20.76 18.80 9.15
N GLN A 55 -21.70 19.49 8.50
CA GLN A 55 -22.65 18.86 7.57
C GLN A 55 -22.03 18.45 6.24
N TYR A 56 -21.00 19.17 5.79
CA TYR A 56 -20.36 18.96 4.49
C TYR A 56 -18.87 18.70 4.66
N PRO A 57 -18.25 17.88 3.80
CA PRO A 57 -16.81 17.65 3.82
C PRO A 57 -16.05 18.83 3.19
N PHE A 58 -16.12 20.01 3.81
CA PHE A 58 -15.37 21.18 3.34
C PHE A 58 -13.87 20.91 3.43
N VAL A 59 -13.15 21.17 2.33
CA VAL A 59 -11.71 20.88 2.21
C VAL A 59 -10.87 22.15 2.39
N LEU A 60 -11.32 23.25 1.78
CA LEU A 60 -10.65 24.54 1.75
C LEU A 60 -11.68 25.64 2.04
N SER A 61 -11.34 26.59 2.90
CA SER A 61 -12.18 27.75 3.23
C SER A 61 -11.35 29.03 3.34
N ALA A 62 -12.02 30.18 3.25
CA ALA A 62 -11.44 31.45 3.65
C ALA A 62 -12.50 32.36 4.27
N SER A 63 -12.17 32.93 5.43
CA SER A 63 -12.96 33.99 6.07
C SER A 63 -12.47 35.36 5.60
N ILE A 64 -13.36 36.32 5.39
CA ILE A 64 -13.01 37.65 4.83
C ILE A 64 -13.18 38.72 5.90
N HIS A 65 -12.13 39.52 6.09
CA HIS A 65 -12.03 40.58 7.09
C HIS A 65 -11.52 41.90 6.48
N GLY A 66 -11.61 42.96 7.28
CA GLY A 66 -11.08 44.28 6.99
C GLY A 66 -10.48 44.93 8.24
N GLY A 67 -9.55 45.86 8.02
CA GLY A 67 -8.69 46.50 9.03
C GLY A 67 -7.20 46.31 8.72
N ALA A 68 -6.84 45.36 7.86
CA ALA A 68 -5.48 45.16 7.39
C ALA A 68 -5.45 44.73 5.89
N LEU A 69 -4.24 44.45 5.38
CA LEU A 69 -4.07 43.88 4.05
C LEU A 69 -3.03 42.76 4.07
N VAL A 70 -3.47 41.55 4.36
CA VAL A 70 -2.63 40.36 4.58
C VAL A 70 -3.49 39.08 4.49
N ALA A 71 -2.91 38.00 3.97
CA ALA A 71 -3.49 36.66 4.10
C ALA A 71 -2.91 35.98 5.35
N VAL A 72 -3.75 35.69 6.32
CA VAL A 72 -3.38 35.15 7.62
C VAL A 72 -3.69 33.67 7.67
N TYR A 73 -2.77 32.87 8.19
CA TYR A 73 -2.92 31.42 8.28
C TYR A 73 -2.71 30.91 9.71
N PRO A 74 -3.30 29.74 10.07
CA PRO A 74 -3.19 29.13 11.38
C PRO A 74 -1.76 28.89 11.90
N PHE A 75 -1.56 28.68 13.20
CA PHE A 75 -2.55 28.92 14.25
C PHE A 75 -2.66 30.41 14.60
N ASP A 76 -3.86 30.81 15.02
CA ASP A 76 -4.17 32.13 15.54
C ASP A 76 -3.76 32.30 17.01
N GLY A 77 -3.77 31.19 17.77
CA GLY A 77 -3.41 31.16 19.19
C GLY A 77 -2.16 30.34 19.50
N SER A 78 -1.73 30.40 20.76
CA SER A 78 -0.63 29.58 21.28
C SER A 78 -0.82 29.24 22.76
N SER A 79 -0.20 28.15 23.21
CA SER A 79 -0.35 27.65 24.58
C SER A 79 0.22 28.55 25.67
N ASN A 80 1.25 29.35 25.34
CA ASN A 80 1.83 30.32 26.27
C ASN A 80 1.25 31.73 26.10
N GLU A 81 0.29 31.90 25.19
CA GLU A 81 -0.41 33.13 24.88
C GLU A 81 0.48 34.32 24.46
N THR A 82 1.64 34.04 23.87
CA THR A 82 2.57 35.06 23.37
C THR A 82 2.67 35.07 21.84
N ALA A 83 3.07 36.20 21.27
CA ALA A 83 3.21 36.35 19.83
C ALA A 83 4.50 35.69 19.32
N TYR A 84 4.35 34.59 18.58
CA TYR A 84 5.42 33.90 17.84
C TYR A 84 4.80 33.05 16.73
N HIS A 85 5.61 32.47 15.84
CA HIS A 85 5.09 31.56 14.81
C HIS A 85 4.60 30.25 15.45
N ALA A 86 3.28 30.14 15.61
CA ALA A 86 2.60 28.94 16.09
C ALA A 86 2.27 28.03 14.90
N ALA A 87 3.22 27.19 14.51
CA ALA A 87 3.08 26.32 13.34
C ALA A 87 2.01 25.24 13.55
N THR A 88 1.20 24.99 12.52
CA THR A 88 0.33 23.81 12.47
C THR A 88 1.11 22.57 12.00
N PRO A 89 0.55 21.36 12.17
CA PRO A 89 1.10 20.17 11.50
C PRO A 89 1.15 20.29 9.96
N ASP A 90 0.31 21.13 9.35
CA ASP A 90 0.23 21.41 7.91
C ASP A 90 0.74 22.82 7.55
N ASP A 91 1.69 23.38 8.32
CA ASP A 91 2.12 24.79 8.23
C ASP A 91 2.61 25.17 6.82
N GLU A 92 3.35 24.28 6.15
CA GLU A 92 3.83 24.50 4.78
C GLU A 92 2.68 24.58 3.77
N THR A 93 1.66 23.72 3.92
CA THR A 93 0.44 23.77 3.11
C THR A 93 -0.29 25.10 3.32
N PHE A 94 -0.41 25.55 4.57
CA PHE A 94 -1.06 26.83 4.89
C PHE A 94 -0.29 28.05 4.37
N GLN A 95 1.04 28.06 4.48
CA GLN A 95 1.89 29.09 3.89
C GLN A 95 1.70 29.17 2.37
N HIS A 96 1.62 28.01 1.71
CA HIS A 96 1.33 27.94 0.28
C HIS A 96 -0.06 28.51 -0.05
N LEU A 97 -1.11 28.09 0.67
CA LEU A 97 -2.49 28.56 0.45
C LEU A 97 -2.61 30.08 0.62
N ALA A 98 -2.05 30.64 1.69
CA ALA A 98 -1.99 32.09 1.91
C ALA A 98 -1.15 32.79 0.83
N GLY A 99 -0.02 32.19 0.44
CA GLY A 99 0.87 32.69 -0.60
C GLY A 99 0.22 32.76 -1.98
N VAL A 100 -0.59 31.77 -2.36
CA VAL A 100 -1.34 31.77 -3.64
C VAL A 100 -2.25 32.99 -3.74
N TYR A 101 -2.96 33.32 -2.65
CA TYR A 101 -3.80 34.52 -2.60
C TYR A 101 -2.95 35.79 -2.65
N SER A 102 -1.95 35.90 -1.77
CA SER A 102 -1.18 37.13 -1.62
C SER A 102 -0.40 37.46 -2.89
N GLN A 103 0.31 36.49 -3.49
CA GLN A 103 1.14 36.65 -4.69
C GLN A 103 0.36 37.14 -5.90
N THR A 104 -0.92 36.77 -5.98
CA THR A 104 -1.80 37.19 -7.07
C THR A 104 -2.54 38.51 -6.75
N HIS A 105 -2.44 39.00 -5.52
CA HIS A 105 -2.96 40.29 -5.06
C HIS A 105 -1.83 41.34 -4.94
N LYS A 106 -1.57 42.08 -6.01
CA LYS A 106 -0.41 43.00 -6.15
C LYS A 106 -0.09 43.86 -4.91
N ARG A 107 -1.10 44.52 -4.32
CA ARG A 107 -0.92 45.43 -3.17
C ARG A 107 -0.69 44.70 -1.85
N MET A 108 -1.19 43.47 -1.73
CA MET A 108 -1.00 42.63 -0.54
C MET A 108 0.40 42.04 -0.59
N TYR A 109 0.80 41.48 -1.74
CA TYR A 109 2.14 40.90 -1.93
C TYR A 109 3.29 41.87 -1.63
N SER A 110 3.11 43.17 -1.88
CA SER A 110 4.14 44.17 -1.56
C SER A 110 4.45 44.28 -0.07
N GLY A 111 3.60 43.73 0.80
CA GLY A 111 3.83 43.63 2.25
C GLY A 111 3.76 44.93 3.04
N SER A 112 3.74 46.07 2.36
CA SER A 112 3.61 47.41 2.93
C SER A 112 2.25 47.99 2.56
N ALA A 113 1.28 47.82 3.45
CA ALA A 113 0.00 48.52 3.39
C ALA A 113 0.02 49.65 4.42
N HIS A 114 -0.40 50.86 4.03
CA HIS A 114 -0.36 52.06 4.87
C HIS A 114 -1.20 51.99 6.16
N CYS A 115 -1.95 50.91 6.38
CA CYS A 115 -2.82 50.71 7.54
C CYS A 115 -2.24 49.84 8.65
N ASN A 116 -1.06 49.22 8.45
CA ASN A 116 -0.44 48.43 9.50
C ASN A 116 0.99 48.92 9.74
N PRO A 117 1.41 49.20 11.00
CA PRO A 117 2.80 49.48 11.30
C PRO A 117 3.72 48.28 11.01
N LYS A 118 3.16 47.06 10.99
CA LYS A 118 3.88 45.83 10.70
C LYS A 118 3.93 45.57 9.19
N VAL A 119 5.13 45.28 8.70
CA VAL A 119 5.36 44.81 7.32
C VAL A 119 5.14 43.31 7.27
N PHE A 120 4.28 42.85 6.37
CA PHE A 120 4.01 41.43 6.15
C PHE A 120 4.80 40.95 4.94
N SER A 121 5.92 40.25 5.17
CA SER A 121 6.73 39.72 4.08
C SER A 121 5.88 38.85 3.14
N HIS A 122 5.93 39.14 1.83
CA HIS A 122 5.11 38.49 0.80
C HIS A 122 3.58 38.58 1.03
N GLY A 123 3.11 39.50 1.88
CA GLY A 123 1.68 39.70 2.16
C GLY A 123 1.01 38.56 2.92
N ILE A 124 1.77 37.74 3.65
CA ILE A 124 1.24 36.64 4.49
C ILE A 124 1.68 36.78 5.95
N SER A 125 0.94 36.17 6.87
CA SER A 125 1.35 36.05 8.27
C SER A 125 0.77 34.81 8.93
N ASN A 126 1.55 34.14 9.80
CA ASN A 126 0.96 33.29 10.82
C ASN A 126 0.11 34.16 11.77
N GLY A 127 -1.07 33.69 12.17
CA GLY A 127 -2.02 34.42 13.00
C GLY A 127 -1.46 34.82 14.35
N ASN A 128 -0.97 33.85 15.12
CA ASN A 128 -0.38 34.08 16.45
C ASN A 128 0.85 35.00 16.38
N ALA A 129 1.66 34.89 15.32
CA ALA A 129 2.81 35.77 15.11
C ALA A 129 2.39 37.23 14.82
N TRP A 130 1.22 37.46 14.24
CA TRP A 130 0.66 38.80 14.09
C TRP A 130 0.15 39.32 15.43
N TYR A 131 -0.82 38.62 16.03
CA TYR A 131 -1.27 38.81 17.40
C TYR A 131 -2.01 37.54 17.87
N PRO A 132 -1.80 37.08 19.11
CA PRO A 132 -2.53 35.93 19.64
C PRO A 132 -4.05 36.18 19.66
N LEU A 133 -4.79 35.23 19.11
CA LEU A 133 -6.25 35.22 19.02
C LEU A 133 -6.75 33.85 19.47
N PHE A 134 -7.81 33.83 20.28
CA PHE A 134 -8.40 32.60 20.81
C PHE A 134 -9.89 32.55 20.50
N GLY A 135 -10.40 31.36 20.21
CA GLY A 135 -11.79 31.13 19.83
C GLY A 135 -12.13 31.62 18.42
N GLY A 136 -11.15 31.62 17.53
CA GLY A 136 -11.32 31.97 16.13
C GLY A 136 -11.93 30.84 15.31
N MET A 137 -12.71 31.21 14.28
CA MET A 137 -13.33 30.26 13.35
C MET A 137 -12.29 29.47 12.54
N GLN A 138 -11.18 30.13 12.19
CA GLN A 138 -10.10 29.59 11.36
C GLN A 138 -9.45 28.35 11.98
N ASP A 139 -9.01 28.45 13.23
CA ASP A 139 -8.39 27.35 13.96
C ASP A 139 -9.40 26.23 14.25
N TRP A 140 -10.66 26.60 14.55
CA TRP A 140 -11.73 25.64 14.81
C TRP A 140 -12.03 24.76 13.59
N ASN A 141 -12.14 25.35 12.39
CA ASN A 141 -12.37 24.61 11.14
C ASN A 141 -11.29 23.54 10.93
N TYR A 142 -10.02 23.89 11.08
CA TYR A 142 -8.90 22.98 10.91
C TYR A 142 -8.92 21.83 11.94
N LEU A 143 -9.15 22.15 13.21
CA LEU A 143 -9.06 21.17 14.31
C LEU A 143 -10.28 20.22 14.38
N HIS A 144 -11.47 20.71 14.03
CA HIS A 144 -12.72 19.97 14.23
C HIS A 144 -13.27 19.30 12.96
N THR A 145 -13.02 19.89 11.79
CA THR A 145 -13.58 19.39 10.52
C THR A 145 -12.52 18.90 9.55
N GLY A 146 -11.26 19.32 9.73
CA GLY A 146 -10.17 19.09 8.78
C GLY A 146 -10.18 20.06 7.59
N CYS A 147 -11.15 20.99 7.52
CA CYS A 147 -11.18 22.05 6.53
C CYS A 147 -10.03 23.05 6.78
N MET A 148 -9.21 23.30 5.77
CA MET A 148 -8.13 24.29 5.86
C MET A 148 -8.69 25.69 5.59
N GLU A 149 -8.94 26.45 6.64
CA GLU A 149 -9.37 27.85 6.53
C GLU A 149 -8.19 28.83 6.70
N ILE A 150 -8.18 29.89 5.89
CA ILE A 150 -7.32 31.07 6.10
C ILE A 150 -8.17 32.33 6.29
N THR A 151 -7.62 33.34 6.94
CA THR A 151 -8.27 34.65 7.13
C THR A 151 -7.70 35.65 6.13
N LEU A 152 -8.57 36.25 5.32
CA LEU A 152 -8.21 37.22 4.30
C LEU A 152 -8.57 38.64 4.75
N GLU A 153 -7.56 39.44 5.11
CA GLU A 153 -7.72 40.87 5.37
C GLU A 153 -7.62 41.63 4.05
N LEU A 154 -8.74 42.16 3.53
CA LEU A 154 -8.81 42.67 2.16
C LEU A 154 -8.69 44.19 2.03
N SER A 155 -8.87 44.92 3.13
CA SER A 155 -8.95 46.37 3.12
C SER A 155 -8.42 46.99 4.39
N CYS A 156 -7.66 48.07 4.21
CA CYS A 156 -7.28 48.96 5.32
C CYS A 156 -8.51 49.58 5.98
N ASP A 157 -9.37 50.21 5.18
CA ASP A 157 -10.63 50.75 5.68
C ASP A 157 -11.58 49.57 5.97
N LYS A 158 -12.05 49.42 7.22
CA LYS A 158 -13.01 48.37 7.63
C LYS A 158 -14.33 48.46 6.86
N TYR A 159 -14.89 49.66 6.70
CA TYR A 159 -16.12 49.91 5.93
C TYR A 159 -15.87 50.97 4.86
N PRO A 160 -15.30 50.62 3.70
CA PRO A 160 -15.00 51.57 2.66
C PRO A 160 -16.26 52.16 2.01
N ARG A 161 -16.11 53.33 1.37
CA ARG A 161 -17.17 53.94 0.57
C ARG A 161 -17.49 53.10 -0.67
N ALA A 162 -18.74 53.16 -1.13
CA ALA A 162 -19.24 52.35 -2.25
C ALA A 162 -18.48 52.58 -3.58
N ASP A 163 -17.93 53.77 -3.79
CA ASP A 163 -17.10 54.12 -4.95
C ASP A 163 -15.79 53.32 -5.03
N ARG A 164 -15.33 52.73 -3.91
CA ARG A 164 -14.14 51.86 -3.85
C ARG A 164 -14.43 50.39 -4.15
N LEU A 165 -15.68 49.93 -4.12
CA LEU A 165 -16.00 48.50 -4.25
C LEU A 165 -15.50 47.89 -5.56
N MET A 166 -15.61 48.62 -6.68
CA MET A 166 -15.11 48.14 -7.97
C MET A 166 -13.58 48.01 -8.00
N GLN A 167 -12.87 48.83 -7.22
CA GLN A 167 -11.43 48.71 -7.05
C GLN A 167 -11.10 47.44 -6.27
N TYR A 168 -11.73 47.21 -5.11
CA TYR A 168 -11.53 45.99 -4.32
C TYR A 168 -11.87 44.73 -5.12
N TRP A 169 -12.96 44.73 -5.89
CA TRP A 169 -13.31 43.62 -6.76
C TRP A 169 -12.20 43.33 -7.79
N LYS A 170 -11.66 44.36 -8.46
CA LYS A 170 -10.57 44.19 -9.42
C LYS A 170 -9.29 43.67 -8.78
N GLU A 171 -9.00 44.09 -7.55
CA GLU A 171 -7.84 43.62 -6.79
C GLU A 171 -7.98 42.16 -6.34
N ASN A 172 -9.19 41.71 -5.98
CA ASN A 172 -9.42 40.40 -5.34
C ASN A 172 -10.01 39.31 -6.26
N ARG A 173 -10.61 39.68 -7.40
CA ARG A 173 -11.24 38.75 -8.37
C ARG A 173 -10.32 37.59 -8.74
N TYR A 174 -9.09 37.88 -9.17
CA TYR A 174 -8.16 36.85 -9.65
C TYR A 174 -7.56 36.06 -8.48
N PRO A 175 -7.14 36.69 -7.37
CA PRO A 175 -6.76 35.98 -6.14
C PRO A 175 -7.79 34.99 -5.63
N LEU A 176 -9.07 35.38 -5.55
CA LEU A 176 -10.15 34.49 -5.10
C LEU A 176 -10.28 33.26 -6.00
N ILE A 177 -10.24 33.45 -7.33
CA ILE A 177 -10.31 32.32 -8.28
C ILE A 177 -9.10 31.39 -8.12
N ARG A 178 -7.90 31.96 -7.95
CA ARG A 178 -6.67 31.18 -7.78
C ARG A 178 -6.67 30.40 -6.48
N PHE A 179 -7.14 31.00 -5.40
CA PHE A 179 -7.30 30.34 -4.10
C PHE A 179 -8.31 29.19 -4.16
N VAL A 180 -9.52 29.42 -4.70
CA VAL A 180 -10.53 28.36 -4.83
C VAL A 180 -10.02 27.18 -5.68
N ALA A 181 -9.20 27.45 -6.71
CA ALA A 181 -8.62 26.39 -7.54
C ALA A 181 -7.67 25.44 -6.77
N GLU A 182 -7.08 25.89 -5.65
CA GLU A 182 -6.16 25.06 -4.85
C GLU A 182 -6.85 23.84 -4.23
N VAL A 183 -8.17 23.88 -4.04
CA VAL A 183 -8.93 22.71 -3.55
C VAL A 183 -8.76 21.49 -4.45
N HIS A 184 -8.53 21.70 -5.75
CA HIS A 184 -8.37 20.62 -6.73
C HIS A 184 -6.98 19.98 -6.72
N ARG A 185 -6.02 20.53 -5.96
CA ARG A 185 -4.74 19.87 -5.68
C ARG A 185 -4.82 18.85 -4.56
N ALA A 186 -5.93 18.78 -3.82
CA ALA A 186 -6.10 17.79 -2.77
C ALA A 186 -5.95 16.38 -3.34
N LEU A 187 -5.13 15.56 -2.67
CA LEU A 187 -5.15 14.12 -2.89
C LEU A 187 -6.55 13.61 -2.54
N LYS A 188 -7.18 12.87 -3.44
CA LYS A 188 -8.56 12.42 -3.30
C LYS A 188 -8.70 10.96 -3.64
N GLY A 189 -9.72 10.31 -3.10
CA GLY A 189 -10.02 8.91 -3.41
C GLY A 189 -11.04 8.32 -2.45
N PHE A 190 -11.13 7.00 -2.47
CA PHE A 190 -12.04 6.21 -1.66
C PHE A 190 -11.29 5.24 -0.76
N ILE A 191 -11.84 4.98 0.42
CA ILE A 191 -11.41 3.89 1.28
C ILE A 191 -12.44 2.76 1.14
N ILE A 192 -11.99 1.59 0.71
CA ILE A 192 -12.85 0.43 0.41
C ILE A 192 -12.46 -0.78 1.26
N ASP A 193 -13.46 -1.57 1.62
CA ASP A 193 -13.30 -2.85 2.28
C ASP A 193 -12.88 -3.90 1.25
N GLY A 194 -11.73 -4.53 1.42
CA GLY A 194 -11.22 -5.53 0.47
C GLY A 194 -12.04 -6.82 0.42
N SER A 195 -12.81 -7.14 1.46
CA SER A 195 -13.64 -8.35 1.52
C SER A 195 -15.02 -8.14 0.90
N THR A 196 -15.65 -7.00 1.20
CA THR A 196 -17.03 -6.71 0.76
C THR A 196 -17.11 -5.79 -0.46
N THR A 197 -15.99 -5.14 -0.81
CA THR A 197 -15.88 -4.06 -1.82
C THR A 197 -16.74 -2.82 -1.54
N LEU A 198 -17.33 -2.73 -0.35
CA LEU A 198 -18.12 -1.57 0.09
C LEU A 198 -17.22 -0.44 0.62
N PRO A 199 -17.70 0.82 0.58
CA PRO A 199 -16.96 1.93 1.17
C PRO A 199 -16.82 1.84 2.69
N ILE A 200 -15.68 2.31 3.20
CA ILE A 200 -15.40 2.42 4.64
C ILE A 200 -15.47 3.89 5.05
N GLY A 201 -16.54 4.22 5.75
CA GLY A 201 -16.74 5.54 6.30
C GLY A 201 -15.96 5.81 7.59
N ASN A 202 -15.66 7.09 7.83
CA ASN A 202 -15.03 7.56 9.06
C ASN A 202 -13.70 6.83 9.35
N ALA A 203 -12.95 6.49 8.31
CA ALA A 203 -11.58 5.97 8.37
C ALA A 203 -10.59 7.14 8.30
N SER A 204 -9.37 6.91 8.78
CA SER A 204 -8.35 7.95 8.97
C SER A 204 -7.29 7.89 7.88
N ILE A 205 -6.99 9.02 7.26
CA ILE A 205 -5.87 9.21 6.34
C ILE A 205 -4.73 9.87 7.10
N HIS A 206 -3.59 9.19 7.16
CA HIS A 206 -2.41 9.62 7.89
C HIS A 206 -1.32 10.07 6.94
N VAL A 207 -0.53 11.04 7.38
CA VAL A 207 0.68 11.51 6.73
C VAL A 207 1.86 11.27 7.67
N LEU A 208 2.92 10.64 7.19
CA LEU A 208 4.10 10.35 8.01
C LEU A 208 4.72 11.64 8.56
N GLY A 209 4.87 11.73 9.88
CA GLY A 209 5.46 12.89 10.55
C GLY A 209 4.50 14.06 10.75
N ASN A 210 3.23 13.92 10.39
CA ASN A 210 2.19 14.95 10.55
C ASN A 210 1.08 14.40 11.45
N SER A 211 0.81 15.11 12.55
CA SER A 211 -0.16 14.68 13.58
C SER A 211 -1.62 14.98 13.22
N HIS A 212 -1.88 15.79 12.18
CA HIS A 212 -3.23 16.11 11.74
C HIS A 212 -3.76 15.04 10.78
N VAL A 213 -4.87 14.41 11.17
CA VAL A 213 -5.51 13.31 10.45
C VAL A 213 -6.79 13.79 9.79
N VAL A 214 -6.97 13.47 8.50
CA VAL A 214 -8.24 13.69 7.78
C VAL A 214 -9.07 12.42 7.81
N ARG A 215 -10.40 12.56 7.89
CA ARG A 215 -11.33 11.42 7.95
C ARG A 215 -12.11 11.28 6.66
N SER A 216 -12.42 10.03 6.27
CA SER A 216 -13.29 9.76 5.13
C SER A 216 -14.77 10.03 5.45
N THR A 217 -15.55 10.37 4.42
CA THR A 217 -17.00 10.58 4.52
C THR A 217 -17.69 9.31 5.02
N ILE A 218 -18.73 9.48 5.85
CA ILE A 218 -19.40 8.36 6.54
C ILE A 218 -20.06 7.40 5.53
N GLU A 219 -20.68 7.93 4.47
CA GLU A 219 -21.51 7.13 3.56
C GLU A 219 -20.70 6.51 2.41
N LEU A 220 -19.77 7.28 1.84
CA LEU A 220 -19.10 6.91 0.60
C LEU A 220 -17.60 6.62 0.77
N GLY A 221 -17.05 6.80 1.98
CA GLY A 221 -15.62 6.56 2.22
C GLY A 221 -14.70 7.49 1.41
N GLU A 222 -15.21 8.62 0.92
CA GLU A 222 -14.45 9.61 0.15
C GLU A 222 -13.53 10.39 1.07
N TYR A 223 -12.38 10.83 0.57
CA TYR A 223 -11.52 11.73 1.31
C TYR A 223 -10.86 12.75 0.38
N TRP A 224 -10.44 13.88 0.98
CA TRP A 224 -9.63 14.91 0.34
C TRP A 224 -8.57 15.39 1.32
N ARG A 225 -7.30 15.26 0.96
CA ARG A 225 -6.16 15.71 1.76
C ARG A 225 -5.35 16.73 0.98
N LEU A 226 -5.45 17.99 1.38
CA LEU A 226 -4.49 19.01 0.96
C LEU A 226 -3.12 18.68 1.56
N LEU A 227 -2.10 18.81 0.72
CA LEU A 227 -0.71 18.48 1.02
C LEU A 227 0.20 19.65 0.60
N PRO A 228 1.45 19.67 1.09
CA PRO A 228 2.43 20.68 0.69
C PRO A 228 2.55 20.86 -0.84
N PRO A 229 3.05 22.01 -1.31
CA PRO A 229 3.20 22.28 -2.75
C PRO A 229 4.13 21.30 -3.46
N ASP A 230 5.12 20.77 -2.76
CA ASP A 230 6.16 19.90 -3.28
C ASP A 230 6.65 18.88 -2.23
N GLY A 231 7.71 18.14 -2.58
CA GLY A 231 8.26 17.10 -1.72
C GLY A 231 7.59 15.73 -1.86
N GLN A 232 8.18 14.75 -1.16
CA GLN A 232 7.70 13.37 -1.11
C GLN A 232 6.93 13.15 0.19
N VAL A 233 5.70 12.67 0.08
CA VAL A 233 4.79 12.47 1.21
C VAL A 233 4.43 11.00 1.31
N THR A 234 4.58 10.42 2.50
CA THR A 234 4.20 9.01 2.76
C THR A 234 2.88 8.96 3.53
N LEU A 235 1.90 8.23 2.98
CA LEU A 235 0.51 8.18 3.46
C LEU A 235 0.05 6.75 3.70
N TRP A 236 -0.94 6.59 4.58
CA TRP A 236 -1.68 5.33 4.73
C TRP A 236 -3.09 5.60 5.28
N ALA A 237 -3.99 4.64 5.13
CA ALA A 237 -5.32 4.66 5.71
C ALA A 237 -5.42 3.69 6.90
N SER A 238 -6.23 4.02 7.89
CA SER A 238 -6.57 3.10 8.98
C SER A 238 -8.02 3.22 9.45
N LYS A 239 -8.52 2.15 10.06
CA LYS A 239 -9.84 2.09 10.70
C LYS A 239 -9.82 1.04 11.80
N THR A 240 -10.42 1.33 12.95
CA THR A 240 -10.62 0.32 14.01
C THR A 240 -11.38 -0.88 13.46
N GLY A 241 -10.87 -2.09 13.72
CA GLY A 241 -11.42 -3.34 13.17
C GLY A 241 -10.87 -3.71 11.79
N TYR A 242 -9.89 -2.96 11.28
CA TYR A 242 -9.18 -3.22 10.03
C TYR A 242 -7.67 -3.14 10.26
N PHE A 243 -6.90 -3.86 9.43
CA PHE A 243 -5.47 -3.59 9.30
C PHE A 243 -5.24 -2.27 8.57
N ASP A 244 -4.26 -1.51 9.02
CA ASP A 244 -3.74 -0.34 8.29
C ASP A 244 -3.35 -0.74 6.87
N SER A 245 -3.60 0.16 5.91
CA SER A 245 -3.14 -0.03 4.54
C SER A 245 -1.62 -0.04 4.48
N ASP A 246 -1.08 -0.51 3.35
CA ASP A 246 0.32 -0.26 3.05
C ASP A 246 0.60 1.24 2.95
N LYS A 247 1.81 1.63 3.33
CA LYS A 247 2.31 3.01 3.22
C LYS A 247 2.69 3.29 1.76
N ILE A 248 2.19 4.40 1.23
CA ILE A 248 2.43 4.82 -0.15
C ILE A 248 3.13 6.17 -0.12
N THR A 249 4.29 6.26 -0.77
CA THR A 249 5.02 7.52 -0.95
C THR A 249 4.70 8.11 -2.30
N ILE A 250 4.25 9.37 -2.33
CA ILE A 250 3.86 10.11 -3.54
C ILE A 250 4.56 11.47 -3.61
N SER A 251 4.70 12.02 -4.83
CA SER A 251 5.20 13.39 -5.04
C SER A 251 4.06 14.40 -4.96
N ALA A 252 4.10 15.32 -3.99
CA ALA A 252 3.03 16.30 -3.80
C ALA A 252 2.96 17.34 -4.95
N ALA A 253 4.10 17.59 -5.62
CA ALA A 253 4.19 18.49 -6.76
C ALA A 253 3.40 18.03 -8.00
N GLN A 254 3.05 16.74 -8.08
CA GLN A 254 2.29 16.16 -9.20
C GLN A 254 0.78 16.10 -8.94
N LEU A 255 0.34 16.40 -7.71
CA LEU A 255 -1.07 16.32 -7.36
C LEU A 255 -1.95 17.24 -8.23
N PRO A 256 -3.16 16.79 -8.63
CA PRO A 256 -3.83 15.57 -8.14
C PRO A 256 -3.37 14.26 -8.81
N PHE A 257 -2.48 14.29 -9.80
CA PHE A 257 -1.98 13.09 -10.45
C PHE A 257 -1.05 12.28 -9.53
N VAL A 258 -1.35 10.99 -9.39
CA VAL A 258 -0.59 10.04 -8.56
C VAL A 258 0.10 9.04 -9.46
N GLU A 259 1.44 9.11 -9.53
CA GLU A 259 2.25 8.30 -10.44
C GLU A 259 2.10 6.79 -10.21
N GLN A 260 1.95 6.39 -8.95
CA GLN A 260 1.84 5.01 -8.49
C GLN A 260 0.60 4.32 -9.06
N THR A 261 -0.51 5.05 -9.23
CA THR A 261 -1.77 4.54 -9.78
C THR A 261 -2.03 5.01 -11.20
N ARG A 262 -1.25 5.98 -11.71
CA ARG A 262 -1.46 6.70 -12.97
C ARG A 262 -2.86 7.31 -13.09
N GLN A 263 -3.38 7.80 -11.97
CA GLN A 263 -4.74 8.35 -11.86
C GLN A 263 -4.72 9.63 -11.02
N GLU A 264 -5.78 10.43 -11.11
CA GLU A 264 -5.99 11.59 -10.22
C GLU A 264 -6.61 11.19 -8.86
N GLN A 265 -6.67 9.89 -8.59
CA GLN A 265 -7.26 9.31 -7.40
C GLN A 265 -6.31 8.28 -6.81
N LEU A 266 -6.26 8.23 -5.48
CA LEU A 266 -5.59 7.18 -4.73
C LEU A 266 -6.61 6.49 -3.84
N ASN A 267 -6.98 5.25 -4.17
CA ASN A 267 -7.89 4.49 -3.33
C ASN A 267 -7.09 3.65 -2.33
N PHE A 268 -7.56 3.59 -1.09
CA PHE A 268 -7.02 2.69 -0.08
C PHE A 268 -7.95 1.50 0.09
N THR A 269 -7.39 0.30 0.11
CA THR A 269 -8.13 -0.91 0.48
C THR A 269 -7.73 -1.30 1.89
N LEU A 270 -8.71 -1.36 2.80
CA LEU A 270 -8.51 -1.89 4.15
C LEU A 270 -9.15 -3.26 4.26
N TRP A 271 -8.54 -4.10 5.09
CA TRP A 271 -8.98 -5.47 5.27
C TRP A 271 -9.39 -5.73 6.72
N PRO A 272 -10.54 -6.36 6.96
CA PRO A 272 -11.01 -6.62 8.31
C PRO A 272 -9.97 -7.37 9.13
N SER A 273 -9.77 -6.96 10.39
CA SER A 273 -8.86 -7.64 11.33
C SER A 273 -9.51 -8.81 12.06
N ASN A 274 -10.56 -9.41 11.48
CA ASN A 274 -11.33 -10.51 12.08
C ASN A 274 -10.50 -11.81 12.28
N THR A 275 -9.29 -11.87 11.74
CA THR A 275 -8.34 -12.97 11.95
C THR A 275 -7.32 -12.69 13.05
N GLU A 276 -7.40 -11.57 13.77
CA GLU A 276 -6.42 -11.22 14.80
C GLU A 276 -6.43 -12.26 15.94
N ASP A 277 -7.61 -12.61 16.44
CA ASP A 277 -7.77 -13.67 17.45
C ASP A 277 -7.26 -15.03 16.94
N TRP A 278 -7.65 -15.41 15.71
CA TRP A 278 -7.15 -16.63 15.07
C TRP A 278 -5.62 -16.62 14.95
N SER A 279 -5.03 -15.50 14.57
CA SER A 279 -3.59 -15.42 14.37
C SER A 279 -2.85 -15.46 15.69
N ILE A 280 -3.35 -14.81 16.75
CA ILE A 280 -2.75 -14.91 18.09
C ILE A 280 -2.79 -16.37 18.58
N GLU A 281 -3.91 -17.06 18.37
CA GLU A 281 -4.11 -18.42 18.88
C GLU A 281 -3.37 -19.49 18.06
N ILE A 282 -3.40 -19.38 16.73
CA ILE A 282 -2.99 -20.46 15.80
C ILE A 282 -1.78 -20.08 14.93
N ASP A 283 -1.44 -18.80 14.81
CA ASP A 283 -0.38 -18.31 13.91
C ASP A 283 0.58 -17.30 14.57
N PHE A 284 0.81 -17.46 15.88
CA PHE A 284 1.79 -16.70 16.68
C PHE A 284 1.69 -15.16 16.57
N GLY A 285 0.52 -14.62 16.23
CA GLY A 285 0.29 -13.19 16.03
C GLY A 285 1.04 -12.58 14.84
N ILE A 286 1.39 -13.38 13.82
CA ILE A 286 2.15 -12.91 12.66
C ILE A 286 1.27 -12.00 11.79
N GLN A 287 1.38 -10.67 12.00
CA GLN A 287 0.60 -9.68 11.24
C GLN A 287 0.76 -9.81 9.71
N LEU A 288 1.97 -10.18 9.24
CA LEU A 288 2.22 -10.35 7.81
C LEU A 288 1.41 -11.50 7.18
N ASN A 289 0.99 -12.50 7.96
CA ASN A 289 0.15 -13.60 7.48
C ASN A 289 -1.34 -13.26 7.48
N GLN A 290 -1.73 -12.20 8.19
CA GLN A 290 -3.11 -11.70 8.28
C GLN A 290 -3.44 -10.74 7.14
N ARG A 291 -2.43 -10.16 6.48
CA ARG A 291 -2.61 -9.29 5.32
C ARG A 291 -3.19 -10.08 4.15
N PRO A 292 -4.32 -9.68 3.56
CA PRO A 292 -4.88 -10.36 2.38
C PRO A 292 -4.43 -9.70 1.07
N SER A 293 -3.20 -9.18 1.04
CA SER A 293 -2.49 -8.83 -0.18
C SER A 293 -1.56 -9.96 -0.59
N TYR A 294 -1.39 -10.15 -1.90
CA TYR A 294 -0.43 -11.10 -2.48
C TYR A 294 0.92 -10.39 -2.70
N PHE A 295 2.03 -11.11 -2.54
CA PHE A 295 3.33 -10.58 -2.98
C PHE A 295 3.30 -10.25 -4.48
N ALA A 296 3.76 -9.05 -4.84
CA ALA A 296 4.16 -8.80 -6.21
C ALA A 296 5.32 -9.74 -6.57
N GLN A 297 5.33 -10.29 -7.79
CA GLN A 297 6.35 -11.23 -8.26
C GLN A 297 7.81 -10.79 -7.98
N PRO A 298 8.20 -9.51 -8.16
CA PRO A 298 9.56 -9.05 -7.84
C PRO A 298 9.91 -9.12 -6.34
N SER A 299 8.91 -9.19 -5.46
CA SER A 299 9.06 -9.17 -4.01
C SER A 299 9.15 -10.56 -3.39
N VAL A 300 8.92 -11.63 -4.14
CA VAL A 300 8.88 -13.02 -3.63
C VAL A 300 10.21 -13.43 -2.98
N ASN A 301 11.35 -13.23 -3.66
CA ASN A 301 12.66 -13.59 -3.10
C ASN A 301 12.99 -12.77 -1.83
N ALA A 302 12.57 -11.50 -1.77
CA ALA A 302 12.72 -10.67 -0.58
C ALA A 302 11.81 -11.16 0.57
N ALA A 303 10.59 -11.61 0.25
CA ALA A 303 9.67 -12.19 1.21
C ALA A 303 10.20 -13.51 1.78
N VAL A 304 10.78 -14.39 0.96
CA VAL A 304 11.43 -15.63 1.42
C VAL A 304 12.64 -15.33 2.32
N ARG A 305 13.50 -14.39 1.94
CA ARG A 305 14.67 -14.00 2.75
C ARG A 305 14.29 -13.42 4.12
N SER A 306 13.31 -12.52 4.14
CA SER A 306 12.83 -11.91 5.40
C SER A 306 12.10 -12.91 6.32
N THR A 307 11.57 -13.98 5.73
CA THR A 307 10.88 -15.05 6.46
C THR A 307 11.84 -16.06 7.08
N ALA A 308 13.02 -16.26 6.48
CA ALA A 308 14.00 -17.28 6.86
C ALA A 308 15.06 -16.76 7.85
N ILE A 309 14.65 -15.99 8.85
CA ILE A 309 15.55 -15.47 9.90
C ILE A 309 15.49 -16.41 11.11
N GLY A 310 16.51 -17.26 11.27
CA GLY A 310 16.65 -18.12 12.44
C GLY A 310 17.60 -19.30 12.23
N ASP A 311 18.05 -19.90 13.34
CA ASP A 311 19.03 -21.01 13.34
C ASP A 311 18.48 -22.31 12.70
N PHE A 312 17.18 -22.36 12.41
CA PHE A 312 16.46 -23.56 11.95
C PHE A 312 16.05 -23.53 10.47
N VAL A 313 16.36 -22.44 9.75
CA VAL A 313 16.06 -22.29 8.33
C VAL A 313 17.34 -22.10 7.52
N ARG A 314 17.49 -22.83 6.42
CA ARG A 314 18.59 -22.65 5.46
C ARG A 314 18.01 -22.29 4.10
N LEU A 315 18.50 -21.23 3.50
CA LEU A 315 18.17 -20.83 2.13
C LEU A 315 19.11 -21.54 1.14
N PHE A 316 18.66 -21.70 -0.11
CA PHE A 316 19.52 -22.16 -1.19
C PHE A 316 18.99 -21.65 -2.52
N HIS A 317 19.89 -21.45 -3.48
CA HIS A 317 19.49 -21.20 -4.86
C HIS A 317 19.37 -22.54 -5.59
N LEU A 318 18.29 -22.71 -6.34
CA LEU A 318 18.11 -23.90 -7.17
C LEU A 318 19.13 -23.90 -8.31
N ASP A 319 19.32 -22.74 -8.96
CA ASP A 319 20.30 -22.55 -10.03
C ASP A 319 21.64 -22.04 -9.48
N SER A 320 22.74 -22.45 -10.11
CA SER A 320 24.11 -22.15 -9.66
C SER A 320 24.54 -20.69 -9.83
N THR A 321 23.66 -19.82 -10.34
CA THR A 321 23.92 -18.41 -10.61
C THR A 321 23.19 -17.51 -9.60
N GLU A 322 23.92 -16.63 -8.91
CA GLU A 322 23.36 -15.58 -8.04
C GLU A 322 22.74 -14.42 -8.87
N GLN A 323 21.83 -14.74 -9.79
CA GLN A 323 21.12 -13.76 -10.60
C GLN A 323 19.71 -13.47 -10.05
N ALA A 324 19.15 -12.32 -10.40
CA ALA A 324 17.82 -11.88 -9.96
C ALA A 324 16.68 -12.84 -10.35
N SER A 325 16.90 -13.66 -11.39
CA SER A 325 15.98 -14.67 -11.92
C SER A 325 16.08 -16.05 -11.25
N SER A 326 17.01 -16.25 -10.32
CA SER A 326 17.23 -17.56 -9.68
C SER A 326 16.11 -17.91 -8.70
N VAL A 327 15.69 -19.19 -8.73
CA VAL A 327 14.70 -19.74 -7.79
C VAL A 327 15.34 -19.86 -6.40
N LEU A 328 14.77 -19.17 -5.42
CA LEU A 328 15.20 -19.23 -4.01
C LEU A 328 14.35 -20.22 -3.23
N GLY A 329 14.98 -21.26 -2.68
CA GLY A 329 14.38 -22.27 -1.81
C GLY A 329 14.71 -22.08 -0.34
N ALA A 330 13.93 -22.73 0.53
CA ALA A 330 14.14 -22.79 1.97
C ALA A 330 14.03 -24.22 2.50
N GLU A 331 14.99 -24.65 3.32
CA GLU A 331 14.98 -25.90 4.09
C GLU A 331 14.69 -25.60 5.56
N LEU A 332 13.69 -26.28 6.12
CA LEU A 332 13.29 -26.20 7.53
C LEU A 332 13.63 -27.52 8.22
N THR A 333 14.45 -27.43 9.26
CA THR A 333 14.86 -28.61 10.03
C THR A 333 15.34 -28.24 11.43
N ILE A 334 15.01 -29.10 12.41
CA ILE A 334 15.62 -29.04 13.75
C ILE A 334 16.93 -29.85 13.71
N VAL A 335 18.05 -29.15 13.60
CA VAL A 335 19.38 -29.76 13.76
C VAL A 335 19.73 -29.75 15.25
N ALA A 336 19.79 -30.93 15.86
CA ALA A 336 20.36 -31.04 17.20
C ALA A 336 21.88 -30.85 17.09
N HIS A 337 22.40 -29.64 17.40
CA HIS A 337 23.61 -29.36 18.19
C HIS A 337 24.20 -27.95 17.90
N GLY A 338 24.23 -27.10 18.93
CA GLY A 338 25.44 -26.35 19.32
C GLY A 338 25.99 -25.22 18.43
N MET A 339 25.20 -24.52 17.62
CA MET A 339 25.72 -23.33 16.90
C MET A 339 25.69 -22.08 17.78
N LYS A 340 26.87 -21.52 18.06
CA LYS A 340 27.04 -20.21 18.70
C LYS A 340 26.44 -19.14 17.77
N ARG A 341 25.62 -18.24 18.32
CA ARG A 341 25.09 -17.05 17.63
C ARG A 341 26.24 -16.25 17.01
N GLY A 342 26.40 -16.35 15.68
CA GLY A 342 27.29 -15.49 14.89
C GLY A 342 26.69 -14.11 14.64
N THR A 343 27.49 -13.20 14.08
CA THR A 343 27.01 -11.85 13.73
C THR A 343 26.06 -11.88 12.52
N ALA A 344 25.24 -10.84 12.32
CA ALA A 344 24.26 -10.78 11.23
C ALA A 344 24.87 -10.96 9.82
N ALA A 345 26.12 -10.53 9.61
CA ALA A 345 26.85 -10.72 8.35
C ALA A 345 27.36 -12.17 8.16
N ASP A 346 27.65 -12.87 9.25
CA ASP A 346 28.03 -14.28 9.23
C ASP A 346 26.81 -15.17 9.00
N GLN A 347 25.66 -14.83 9.59
CA GLN A 347 24.39 -15.54 9.37
C GLN A 347 24.01 -15.52 7.88
N ALA A 348 24.10 -14.37 7.20
CA ALA A 348 23.78 -14.27 5.77
C ALA A 348 24.62 -15.20 4.86
N LYS A 349 25.86 -15.55 5.25
CA LYS A 349 26.73 -16.49 4.53
C LYS A 349 26.58 -17.95 4.99
N ILE A 350 26.18 -18.19 6.24
CA ILE A 350 25.99 -19.53 6.82
C ILE A 350 24.69 -20.18 6.32
N HIS A 351 23.68 -19.38 5.96
CA HIS A 351 22.37 -19.88 5.57
C HIS A 351 22.22 -20.20 4.08
N LEU A 352 23.22 -20.00 3.21
CA LEU A 352 23.11 -20.36 1.80
C LEU A 352 23.77 -21.72 1.54
N ALA A 353 22.97 -22.79 1.49
CA ALA A 353 23.48 -24.13 1.23
C ALA A 353 23.82 -24.32 -0.26
N LYS A 354 25.00 -24.88 -0.55
CA LYS A 354 25.36 -25.33 -1.91
C LYS A 354 24.62 -26.61 -2.33
N ASP A 355 24.33 -27.49 -1.36
CA ASP A 355 23.60 -28.75 -1.54
C ASP A 355 22.66 -28.99 -0.36
N ILE A 356 21.45 -29.47 -0.62
CA ILE A 356 20.54 -29.99 0.41
C ILE A 356 20.66 -31.51 0.47
N ARG A 357 21.02 -32.06 1.63
CA ARG A 357 21.30 -33.50 1.81
C ARG A 357 20.33 -34.18 2.81
N PRO A 358 20.09 -35.49 2.68
CA PRO A 358 19.20 -36.22 3.56
C PRO A 358 19.73 -36.27 4.99
N LEU A 359 18.91 -35.91 5.98
CA LEU A 359 19.23 -36.12 7.38
C LEU A 359 18.85 -37.55 7.83
N PRO A 360 19.71 -38.24 8.61
CA PRO A 360 19.42 -39.60 9.08
C PRO A 360 18.17 -39.66 9.94
N GLY A 361 17.32 -40.67 9.71
CA GLY A 361 16.13 -40.94 10.53
C GLY A 361 14.98 -39.94 10.39
N ARG A 362 15.05 -39.01 9.42
CA ARG A 362 14.02 -38.00 9.17
C ARG A 362 13.18 -38.39 7.95
N THR A 363 11.85 -38.26 8.06
CA THR A 363 10.98 -38.20 6.87
C THR A 363 11.31 -36.94 6.09
N ARG A 364 11.31 -37.02 4.76
CA ARG A 364 11.82 -35.98 3.85
C ARG A 364 10.71 -35.57 2.91
N ILE A 365 10.33 -34.30 2.96
CA ILE A 365 9.21 -33.76 2.19
C ILE A 365 9.74 -32.61 1.34
N LEU A 366 9.42 -32.62 0.04
CA LEU A 366 9.69 -31.53 -0.88
C LEU A 366 8.35 -30.87 -1.25
N LEU A 367 8.18 -29.60 -0.90
CA LEU A 367 6.99 -28.79 -1.21
C LEU A 367 7.30 -27.84 -2.36
N LEU A 368 6.49 -27.89 -3.41
CA LEU A 368 6.65 -27.10 -4.63
C LEU A 368 5.39 -26.22 -4.82
N ALA A 369 5.58 -24.91 -5.01
CA ALA A 369 4.52 -23.93 -5.20
C ALA A 369 4.90 -22.91 -6.29
N GLY A 370 3.92 -22.10 -6.71
CA GLY A 370 4.16 -21.05 -7.71
C GLY A 370 4.62 -21.64 -9.04
N LEU A 371 3.96 -22.72 -9.45
CA LEU A 371 4.31 -23.50 -10.64
C LEU A 371 4.00 -22.75 -11.92
N HIS A 372 3.14 -21.73 -11.88
CA HIS A 372 2.76 -20.90 -13.02
C HIS A 372 2.94 -19.41 -12.70
N GLU A 373 3.25 -18.59 -13.71
CA GLU A 373 3.40 -17.13 -13.61
C GLU A 373 2.24 -16.45 -12.84
N HIS A 374 1.02 -16.98 -12.94
CA HIS A 374 -0.18 -16.43 -12.28
C HIS A 374 -0.57 -17.14 -10.97
N ASP A 375 0.14 -18.19 -10.56
CA ASP A 375 -0.16 -18.94 -9.33
C ASP A 375 0.46 -18.27 -8.09
N LEU A 376 0.06 -17.02 -7.85
CA LEU A 376 0.52 -16.24 -6.70
C LEU A 376 -0.12 -16.71 -5.39
N VAL A 377 -1.26 -17.40 -5.46
CA VAL A 377 -1.96 -17.91 -4.27
C VAL A 377 -1.15 -19.02 -3.60
N SER A 378 -0.69 -20.03 -4.35
CA SER A 378 0.15 -21.10 -3.79
C SER A 378 1.49 -20.57 -3.26
N THR A 379 2.07 -19.59 -3.97
CA THR A 379 3.29 -18.89 -3.57
C THR A 379 3.10 -18.20 -2.21
N GLU A 380 2.01 -17.44 -2.07
CA GLU A 380 1.63 -16.73 -0.85
C GLU A 380 1.41 -17.68 0.32
N MET A 381 0.60 -18.73 0.13
CA MET A 381 0.34 -19.76 1.14
C MET A 381 1.65 -20.36 1.66
N THR A 382 2.59 -20.63 0.76
CA THR A 382 3.87 -21.23 1.10
C THR A 382 4.76 -20.27 1.89
N ILE A 383 4.78 -18.99 1.53
CA ILE A 383 5.53 -17.96 2.29
C ILE A 383 4.93 -17.77 3.68
N ARG A 384 3.60 -17.76 3.81
CA ARG A 384 2.93 -17.68 5.13
C ARG A 384 3.22 -18.90 5.99
N MET A 385 3.18 -20.10 5.40
CA MET A 385 3.57 -21.34 6.05
C MET A 385 5.03 -21.30 6.53
N LEU A 386 5.95 -20.78 5.70
CA LEU A 386 7.34 -20.60 6.08
C LEU A 386 7.47 -19.67 7.30
N ARG A 387 6.74 -18.55 7.35
CA ARG A 387 6.73 -17.64 8.51
C ARG A 387 6.20 -18.31 9.76
N HIS A 388 5.06 -18.98 9.63
CA HIS A 388 4.42 -19.72 10.71
C HIS A 388 5.41 -20.70 11.36
N TYR A 389 6.05 -21.54 10.56
CA TYR A 389 7.00 -22.53 11.07
C TYR A 389 8.28 -21.93 11.61
N THR A 390 8.85 -20.89 10.98
CA THR A 390 10.03 -20.21 11.51
C THR A 390 9.76 -19.60 12.88
N VAL A 391 8.63 -18.89 13.04
CA VAL A 391 8.26 -18.26 14.31
C VAL A 391 7.97 -19.33 15.36
N GLY A 392 7.20 -20.37 15.03
CA GLY A 392 6.91 -21.47 15.93
C GLY A 392 8.17 -22.18 16.44
N LEU A 393 9.16 -22.41 15.56
CA LEU A 393 10.47 -22.96 15.94
C LEU A 393 11.25 -22.04 16.87
N ASN A 394 11.28 -20.74 16.57
CA ASN A 394 11.94 -19.74 17.41
C ASN A 394 11.27 -19.61 18.80
N MET A 395 9.97 -19.88 18.88
CA MET A 395 9.20 -19.93 20.14
C MET A 395 9.25 -21.30 20.83
N LEU A 396 9.96 -22.29 20.26
CA LEU A 396 10.02 -23.67 20.76
C LEU A 396 8.62 -24.32 20.89
N ASP A 397 7.69 -23.98 19.99
CA ASP A 397 6.36 -24.56 19.98
C ASP A 397 6.43 -26.07 19.77
N ARG A 398 5.68 -26.83 20.59
CA ARG A 398 5.74 -28.30 20.59
C ARG A 398 5.12 -28.90 19.33
N HIS A 399 4.06 -28.30 18.80
CA HIS A 399 3.36 -28.82 17.62
C HIS A 399 4.21 -28.63 16.38
N VAL A 400 4.73 -27.42 16.16
CA VAL A 400 5.65 -27.10 15.07
C VAL A 400 6.93 -27.93 15.20
N SER A 401 7.48 -28.06 16.41
CA SER A 401 8.69 -28.87 16.62
C SER A 401 8.47 -30.35 16.32
N HIS A 402 7.30 -30.88 16.66
CA HIS A 402 6.94 -32.26 16.35
C HIS A 402 6.73 -32.46 14.85
N LEU A 403 6.05 -31.55 14.17
CA LEU A 403 5.84 -31.59 12.71
C LEU A 403 7.19 -31.54 11.96
N LEU A 404 8.10 -30.68 12.41
CA LEU A 404 9.46 -30.54 11.88
C LEU A 404 10.46 -31.51 12.53
N SER A 405 9.94 -32.58 13.14
CA SER A 405 10.70 -33.82 13.25
C SER A 405 10.96 -34.47 11.88
N THR A 406 10.32 -33.94 10.83
CA THR A 406 10.59 -34.15 9.41
C THR A 406 11.61 -33.13 8.87
N GLN A 407 12.27 -33.44 7.76
CA GLN A 407 13.10 -32.51 7.00
C GLN A 407 12.28 -31.99 5.82
N LEU A 408 11.94 -30.70 5.86
CA LEU A 408 11.07 -30.07 4.89
C LEU A 408 11.88 -29.13 3.99
N VAL A 409 11.79 -29.33 2.67
CA VAL A 409 12.37 -28.43 1.66
C VAL A 409 11.23 -27.79 0.91
N VAL A 410 11.28 -26.48 0.75
CA VAL A 410 10.21 -25.67 0.18
C VAL A 410 10.78 -24.82 -0.96
N LEU A 411 10.14 -24.90 -2.12
CA LEU A 411 10.35 -24.02 -3.27
C LEU A 411 9.08 -23.17 -3.45
N PRO A 412 9.02 -21.95 -2.89
CA PRO A 412 7.81 -21.15 -2.85
C PRO A 412 7.36 -20.63 -4.22
N TYR A 413 8.28 -20.50 -5.16
CA TYR A 413 8.00 -19.96 -6.49
C TYR A 413 8.97 -20.52 -7.53
N LEU A 414 8.46 -21.41 -8.39
CA LEU A 414 9.27 -22.17 -9.35
C LEU A 414 9.33 -21.55 -10.75
N ASP A 415 8.40 -20.66 -11.11
CA ASP A 415 8.32 -20.03 -12.43
C ASP A 415 8.56 -18.50 -12.41
N PRO A 416 9.72 -18.01 -11.93
CA PRO A 416 9.99 -16.57 -11.87
C PRO A 416 10.22 -15.89 -13.22
N THR A 417 10.46 -16.65 -14.28
CA THR A 417 10.86 -16.15 -15.60
C THR A 417 9.76 -16.27 -16.67
N GLY A 418 8.57 -16.79 -16.34
CA GLY A 418 7.49 -17.00 -17.32
C GLY A 418 7.75 -18.19 -18.25
N ILE A 419 8.48 -19.19 -17.76
CA ILE A 419 8.78 -20.49 -18.37
C ILE A 419 7.52 -21.11 -18.98
N ASN A 420 6.39 -21.06 -18.26
CA ASN A 420 5.12 -21.60 -18.76
C ASN A 420 4.53 -20.81 -19.92
N ARG A 421 4.66 -19.48 -19.92
CA ARG A 421 4.14 -18.63 -20.99
C ARG A 421 4.89 -18.92 -22.29
N VAL A 422 6.20 -19.07 -22.22
CA VAL A 422 7.03 -19.36 -23.39
C VAL A 422 6.82 -20.79 -23.89
N ALA A 423 6.71 -21.77 -22.98
CA ALA A 423 6.39 -23.15 -23.35
C ALA A 423 5.00 -23.29 -24.00
N LYS A 424 4.01 -22.46 -23.62
CA LYS A 424 2.71 -22.37 -24.30
C LYS A 424 2.79 -21.70 -25.67
N LEU A 425 3.54 -20.60 -25.78
CA LEU A 425 3.74 -19.88 -27.04
C LEU A 425 4.47 -20.74 -28.09
N ALA A 426 5.42 -21.58 -27.68
CA ALA A 426 6.09 -22.54 -28.55
C ALA A 426 5.18 -23.67 -29.07
N ARG A 427 4.01 -23.89 -28.44
CA ARG A 427 3.09 -25.01 -28.73
C ARG A 427 1.81 -24.64 -29.47
N SER A 428 1.53 -23.36 -29.66
CA SER A 428 0.33 -22.91 -30.39
C SER A 428 0.69 -22.44 -31.79
N PRO A 429 0.80 -23.34 -32.80
CA PRO A 429 0.95 -22.90 -34.17
C PRO A 429 -0.35 -22.36 -34.80
N ASP A 430 -1.52 -22.47 -34.17
CA ASP A 430 -2.75 -21.88 -34.71
C ASP A 430 -3.77 -21.52 -33.61
N SER A 431 -3.97 -20.22 -33.38
CA SER A 431 -5.29 -19.72 -33.01
C SER A 431 -5.50 -18.39 -33.72
N SER A 432 -6.62 -18.35 -34.43
CA SER A 432 -7.13 -17.31 -35.31
C SER A 432 -6.99 -15.89 -34.76
N ASP A 433 -6.03 -15.14 -35.29
CA ASP A 433 -6.19 -13.76 -35.76
C ASP A 433 -5.03 -13.43 -36.71
N SER A 434 -5.29 -13.64 -37.99
CA SER A 434 -4.30 -13.59 -39.06
C SER A 434 -3.95 -12.16 -39.47
N LEU A 435 -2.67 -11.79 -39.35
CA LEU A 435 -1.94 -11.09 -40.40
C LEU A 435 -1.02 -12.14 -41.08
N PRO A 436 -1.13 -12.36 -42.40
CA PRO A 436 -0.40 -13.44 -43.07
C PRO A 436 1.08 -13.07 -43.22
N GLY A 437 1.97 -13.96 -42.78
CA GLY A 437 3.37 -13.94 -43.20
C GLY A 437 4.45 -13.67 -42.15
N ILE A 438 4.19 -13.86 -40.85
CA ILE A 438 5.25 -13.88 -39.84
C ILE A 438 5.11 -15.15 -39.00
N CYS A 439 5.82 -16.21 -39.41
CA CYS A 439 6.28 -17.19 -38.43
C CYS A 439 7.21 -16.45 -37.46
N LEU A 440 6.92 -16.44 -36.16
CA LEU A 440 7.80 -15.76 -35.19
C LEU A 440 9.16 -16.47 -35.13
N VAL A 441 10.11 -15.82 -35.79
CA VAL A 441 11.55 -15.66 -35.52
C VAL A 441 12.13 -16.65 -34.50
N HIS A 442 12.86 -17.66 -35.01
CA HIS A 442 14.02 -18.22 -34.32
C HIS A 442 15.03 -17.08 -34.09
N GLY A 443 14.96 -16.46 -32.91
CA GLY A 443 15.85 -15.38 -32.49
C GLY A 443 16.58 -15.76 -31.21
N PRO A 444 17.68 -15.05 -30.86
CA PRO A 444 18.53 -15.36 -29.70
C PRO A 444 17.74 -15.43 -28.37
N GLN A 445 16.67 -14.66 -28.22
CA GLN A 445 15.80 -14.73 -27.05
C GLN A 445 15.10 -16.09 -26.84
N PHE A 446 14.85 -16.87 -27.91
CA PHE A 446 14.26 -18.20 -27.79
C PHE A 446 15.27 -19.25 -27.33
N GLU A 447 16.52 -19.16 -27.82
CA GLU A 447 17.63 -20.02 -27.38
C GLU A 447 18.00 -19.76 -25.92
N ASP A 448 18.16 -18.48 -25.54
CA ASP A 448 18.41 -18.08 -24.14
C ASP A 448 17.32 -18.60 -23.18
N THR A 449 16.07 -18.64 -23.65
CA THR A 449 14.94 -19.13 -22.84
C THR A 449 14.89 -20.66 -22.75
N LEU A 450 15.25 -21.38 -23.83
CA LEU A 450 15.34 -22.84 -23.81
C LEU A 450 16.50 -23.31 -22.91
N GLU A 451 17.62 -22.59 -22.91
CA GLU A 451 18.73 -22.84 -21.99
C GLU A 451 18.32 -22.61 -20.53
N ALA A 452 17.57 -21.55 -20.23
CA ALA A 452 17.06 -21.28 -18.88
C ALA A 452 16.10 -22.39 -18.40
N LEU A 453 15.20 -22.87 -19.28
CA LEU A 453 14.31 -24.00 -19.02
C LEU A 453 15.08 -25.27 -18.67
N GLN A 454 16.08 -25.60 -19.50
CA GLN A 454 16.87 -26.82 -19.33
C GLN A 454 17.80 -26.74 -18.12
N SER A 455 18.29 -25.55 -17.77
CA SER A 455 19.01 -25.30 -16.52
C SER A 455 18.11 -25.58 -15.32
N ALA A 456 16.94 -24.96 -15.25
CA ALA A 456 16.01 -25.15 -14.13
C ALA A 456 15.57 -26.62 -13.97
N HIS A 457 15.35 -27.33 -15.08
CA HIS A 457 15.08 -28.77 -15.09
C HIS A 457 16.21 -29.58 -14.47
N ASN A 458 17.45 -29.32 -14.91
CA ASN A 458 18.63 -30.04 -14.43
C ASN A 458 18.91 -29.73 -12.95
N SER A 459 18.70 -28.50 -12.53
CA SER A 459 18.81 -28.06 -11.14
C SER A 459 17.79 -28.77 -10.24
N LEU A 460 16.51 -28.82 -10.63
CA LEU A 460 15.47 -29.52 -9.88
C LEU A 460 15.73 -31.04 -9.81
N LYS A 461 16.14 -31.67 -10.92
CA LYS A 461 16.58 -33.07 -10.94
C LYS A 461 17.72 -33.33 -9.97
N THR A 462 18.70 -32.43 -9.94
CA THR A 462 19.86 -32.54 -9.05
C THR A 462 19.43 -32.44 -7.59
N LEU A 463 18.52 -31.52 -7.25
CA LEU A 463 17.94 -31.40 -5.92
C LEU A 463 17.19 -32.68 -5.52
N VAL A 464 16.33 -33.21 -6.39
CA VAL A 464 15.54 -34.42 -6.09
C VAL A 464 16.47 -35.64 -5.88
N ARG A 465 17.52 -35.77 -6.68
CA ARG A 465 18.54 -36.83 -6.54
C ARG A 465 19.36 -36.71 -5.26
N SER A 466 19.77 -35.50 -4.90
CA SER A 466 20.58 -35.25 -3.71
C SER A 466 19.75 -35.39 -2.43
N PHE A 467 18.56 -34.81 -2.40
CA PHE A 467 17.67 -34.79 -1.24
C PHE A 467 16.90 -36.10 -1.02
N ARG A 468 16.58 -36.84 -2.09
CA ARG A 468 15.82 -38.11 -2.06
C ARG A 468 14.53 -38.00 -1.25
N PRO A 469 13.57 -37.14 -1.63
CA PRO A 469 12.33 -36.95 -0.89
C PRO A 469 11.54 -38.26 -0.77
N HIS A 470 10.92 -38.49 0.39
CA HIS A 470 9.95 -39.58 0.55
C HIS A 470 8.56 -39.17 0.03
N LEU A 471 8.28 -37.86 0.02
CA LEU A 471 7.03 -37.28 -0.43
C LEU A 471 7.29 -35.95 -1.15
N ILE A 472 6.64 -35.75 -2.29
CA ILE A 472 6.61 -34.46 -2.97
C ILE A 472 5.17 -33.93 -2.89
N LEU A 473 5.01 -32.69 -2.43
CA LEU A 473 3.73 -32.00 -2.33
C LEU A 473 3.71 -30.85 -3.34
N LEU A 474 2.69 -30.82 -4.19
CA LEU A 474 2.45 -29.74 -5.15
C LEU A 474 1.28 -28.89 -4.64
N LEU A 475 1.49 -27.58 -4.52
CA LEU A 475 0.43 -26.61 -4.24
C LEU A 475 0.01 -25.94 -5.54
N THR A 476 -1.29 -25.99 -5.88
CA THR A 476 -1.82 -25.44 -7.13
C THR A 476 -3.09 -24.63 -6.90
N SER A 477 -3.19 -23.40 -7.40
CA SER A 477 -4.41 -22.60 -7.21
C SER A 477 -5.55 -22.86 -8.20
N SER A 478 -5.42 -23.84 -9.10
CA SER A 478 -6.46 -24.14 -10.08
C SER A 478 -7.71 -24.78 -9.43
N PRO A 479 -8.92 -24.23 -9.62
CA PRO A 479 -10.16 -24.77 -9.04
C PRO A 479 -10.53 -26.16 -9.55
N SER A 480 -9.94 -26.61 -10.66
CA SER A 480 -10.12 -27.95 -11.23
C SER A 480 -9.34 -29.06 -10.52
N VAL A 481 -8.47 -28.75 -9.55
CA VAL A 481 -7.61 -29.71 -8.83
C VAL A 481 -7.79 -29.55 -7.32
N LEU A 482 -9.02 -29.65 -6.83
CA LEU A 482 -9.28 -29.78 -5.39
C LEU A 482 -9.23 -31.27 -5.02
N THR A 483 -8.14 -31.69 -4.40
CA THR A 483 -8.03 -33.05 -3.85
C THR A 483 -8.82 -33.09 -2.54
N SER A 484 -9.71 -34.07 -2.40
CA SER A 484 -10.42 -34.32 -1.14
C SER A 484 -9.55 -35.19 -0.24
N TRP A 485 -9.33 -34.73 0.98
CA TRP A 485 -8.53 -35.38 2.00
C TRP A 485 -9.44 -35.83 3.13
N SER A 486 -9.18 -37.02 3.70
CA SER A 486 -9.76 -37.43 4.97
C SER A 486 -8.64 -37.60 5.98
N VAL A 487 -8.60 -36.73 6.97
CA VAL A 487 -7.63 -36.80 8.07
C VAL A 487 -8.39 -37.01 9.35
N ARG A 488 -8.17 -38.16 10.00
CA ARG A 488 -8.82 -38.56 11.26
C ARG A 488 -10.36 -38.51 11.21
N GLY A 489 -10.95 -38.81 10.05
CA GLY A 489 -12.40 -38.84 9.86
C GLY A 489 -13.02 -37.50 9.43
N THR A 490 -12.23 -36.43 9.35
CA THR A 490 -12.69 -35.14 8.84
C THR A 490 -12.28 -35.00 7.37
N SER A 491 -13.27 -34.81 6.50
CA SER A 491 -13.02 -34.55 5.09
C SER A 491 -12.82 -33.06 4.83
N PHE A 492 -11.74 -32.68 4.16
CA PHE A 492 -11.51 -31.31 3.69
C PHE A 492 -10.98 -31.32 2.26
N ALA A 493 -11.35 -30.31 1.47
CA ALA A 493 -10.80 -30.10 0.14
C ALA A 493 -9.66 -29.07 0.25
N ALA A 494 -8.50 -29.40 -0.31
CA ALA A 494 -7.37 -28.48 -0.32
C ALA A 494 -6.70 -28.49 -1.71
N PRO A 495 -6.12 -27.35 -2.14
CA PRO A 495 -5.34 -27.22 -3.37
C PRO A 495 -3.96 -27.91 -3.28
N ILE A 496 -3.91 -29.10 -2.69
CA ILE A 496 -2.70 -29.89 -2.45
C ILE A 496 -2.82 -31.17 -3.27
N SER A 497 -1.83 -31.42 -4.13
CA SER A 497 -1.70 -32.66 -4.91
C SER A 497 -0.47 -33.44 -4.41
N PRO A 498 -0.64 -34.61 -3.77
CA PRO A 498 0.49 -35.42 -3.34
C PRO A 498 1.04 -36.24 -4.51
N VAL A 499 2.36 -36.26 -4.66
CA VAL A 499 3.06 -37.22 -5.50
C VAL A 499 3.87 -38.12 -4.57
N PHE A 500 3.41 -39.36 -4.41
CA PHE A 500 4.11 -40.36 -3.61
C PHE A 500 5.31 -40.90 -4.38
N VAL A 501 6.45 -41.05 -3.70
CA VAL A 501 7.67 -41.60 -4.29
C VAL A 501 7.72 -43.11 -4.01
N PRO A 502 7.38 -43.99 -4.97
CA PRO A 502 7.40 -45.41 -4.72
C PRO A 502 8.83 -45.92 -4.50
N HIS A 503 9.01 -46.77 -3.48
CA HIS A 503 10.18 -47.63 -3.37
C HIS A 503 10.04 -48.78 -4.38
N MET A 504 10.40 -48.58 -5.65
CA MET A 504 10.45 -49.67 -6.63
C MET A 504 11.80 -49.78 -7.33
N SER A 505 12.22 -51.04 -7.48
CA SER A 505 13.50 -51.52 -7.97
C SER A 505 13.40 -51.98 -9.43
N ALA A 506 12.95 -51.11 -10.34
CA ALA A 506 13.04 -51.38 -11.77
C ALA A 506 14.51 -51.17 -12.21
N ALA A 507 15.16 -52.23 -12.69
CA ALA A 507 16.54 -52.14 -13.17
C ALA A 507 16.61 -51.17 -14.37
N GLY A 508 17.36 -50.07 -14.21
CA GLY A 508 17.58 -49.06 -15.26
C GLY A 508 16.70 -47.81 -15.18
N VAL A 509 15.68 -47.77 -14.31
CA VAL A 509 14.85 -46.57 -14.10
C VAL A 509 15.06 -46.06 -12.68
N SER A 510 15.70 -44.89 -12.53
CA SER A 510 15.80 -44.20 -11.24
C SER A 510 14.42 -43.60 -10.92
N PRO A 511 13.71 -44.06 -9.86
CA PRO A 511 12.43 -43.47 -9.46
C PRO A 511 12.58 -41.96 -9.17
N THR A 512 13.74 -41.57 -8.64
CA THR A 512 14.17 -40.18 -8.43
C THR A 512 14.22 -39.35 -9.71
N ASP A 513 14.64 -39.95 -10.83
CA ASP A 513 14.74 -39.25 -12.11
C ASP A 513 13.36 -39.09 -12.74
N LEU A 514 12.55 -40.15 -12.69
CA LEU A 514 11.15 -40.13 -13.12
C LEU A 514 10.33 -39.07 -12.36
N LEU A 515 10.62 -38.87 -11.06
CA LEU A 515 9.95 -37.87 -10.24
C LEU A 515 10.47 -36.46 -10.47
N GLY A 516 11.77 -36.29 -10.73
CA GLY A 516 12.31 -35.01 -11.20
C GLY A 516 11.70 -34.60 -12.54
N ASP A 517 11.52 -35.57 -13.44
CA ASP A 517 10.81 -35.39 -14.70
C ASP A 517 9.32 -35.10 -14.48
N LEU A 518 8.63 -35.85 -13.64
CA LEU A 518 7.21 -35.63 -13.36
C LEU A 518 6.95 -34.27 -12.71
N ALA A 519 7.77 -33.87 -11.74
CA ALA A 519 7.66 -32.57 -11.08
C ALA A 519 7.91 -31.43 -12.07
N TYR A 520 8.84 -31.60 -13.01
CA TYR A 520 9.12 -30.64 -14.07
C TYR A 520 8.01 -30.58 -15.13
N GLU A 521 7.54 -31.73 -15.62
CA GLU A 521 6.43 -31.85 -16.57
C GLU A 521 5.15 -31.20 -15.99
N TYR A 522 4.86 -31.48 -14.73
CA TYR A 522 3.72 -30.90 -14.03
C TYR A 522 3.89 -29.39 -13.81
N ALA A 523 5.09 -28.92 -13.46
CA ALA A 523 5.42 -27.49 -13.38
C ALA A 523 5.25 -26.77 -14.75
N ASN A 524 5.44 -27.49 -15.86
CA ASN A 524 5.27 -27.01 -17.22
C ASN A 524 3.86 -27.21 -17.81
N GLY A 525 2.88 -27.58 -16.97
CA GLY A 525 1.48 -27.77 -17.38
C GLY A 525 1.22 -29.02 -18.22
N PHE A 526 2.16 -29.96 -18.30
CA PHE A 526 1.92 -31.29 -18.83
C PHE A 526 1.30 -32.16 -17.74
N GLY A 527 -0.01 -32.01 -17.52
CA GLY A 527 -0.75 -32.98 -16.73
C GLY A 527 -0.62 -34.36 -17.38
N MET A 528 -0.22 -35.39 -16.62
CA MET A 528 -0.55 -36.75 -17.01
C MET A 528 -2.08 -36.80 -17.17
N LEU A 529 -2.55 -37.11 -18.38
CA LEU A 529 -3.94 -37.05 -18.87
C LEU A 529 -4.33 -35.81 -19.69
N ASN A 530 -3.46 -35.27 -20.55
CA ASN A 530 -3.97 -34.61 -21.76
C ASN A 530 -3.70 -35.47 -22.98
N GLN A 531 -4.79 -35.90 -23.60
CA GLN A 531 -4.85 -36.77 -24.77
C GLN A 531 -4.01 -36.17 -25.89
N SER A 532 -3.22 -37.02 -26.53
CA SER A 532 -2.55 -36.73 -27.79
C SER A 532 -3.54 -36.09 -28.76
N ASN A 533 -3.22 -34.89 -29.25
CA ASN A 533 -3.90 -34.32 -30.40
C ASN A 533 -3.43 -35.11 -31.64
N PRO A 534 -4.31 -35.84 -32.35
CA PRO A 534 -3.93 -36.69 -33.48
C PRO A 534 -3.38 -35.92 -34.69
N LEU A 535 -3.42 -34.58 -34.66
CA LEU A 535 -3.06 -33.73 -35.79
C LEU A 535 -1.55 -33.43 -35.90
N CYS A 536 -0.76 -33.78 -34.89
CA CYS A 536 0.70 -33.59 -34.93
C CYS A 536 1.49 -34.85 -35.29
N ASP A 537 0.83 -36.00 -35.43
CA ASP A 537 1.50 -37.27 -35.75
C ASP A 537 1.37 -37.58 -37.25
N ARG A 538 2.12 -36.85 -38.06
CA ARG A 538 2.49 -37.26 -39.41
C ARG A 538 3.96 -36.93 -39.64
N THR A 539 4.82 -37.80 -39.13
CA THR A 539 6.22 -37.83 -39.55
C THR A 539 6.37 -38.52 -40.90
N SER A 540 7.34 -37.98 -41.65
CA SER A 540 8.29 -38.73 -42.49
C SER A 540 7.74 -39.51 -43.69
N ASP A 541 7.97 -38.92 -44.86
CA ASP A 541 8.23 -39.69 -46.08
C ASP A 541 9.46 -40.60 -45.88
N ARG A 542 9.24 -41.92 -45.91
CA ARG A 542 10.12 -42.90 -46.60
C ARG A 542 9.40 -44.24 -46.81
N PRO A 543 9.73 -44.98 -47.88
CA PRO A 543 8.84 -45.95 -48.49
C PRO A 543 8.84 -47.32 -47.80
N GLN A 544 7.69 -47.99 -47.94
CA GLN A 544 7.38 -49.34 -47.48
C GLN A 544 8.25 -50.42 -48.13
N ASN A 545 8.69 -51.37 -47.31
CA ASN A 545 8.88 -52.81 -47.54
C ASN A 545 9.36 -53.36 -46.18
N GLY A 546 8.84 -54.39 -45.53
CA GLY A 546 7.73 -55.30 -45.65
C GLY A 546 7.81 -56.23 -44.42
N GLU A 547 6.73 -56.93 -44.12
CA GLU A 547 6.69 -58.17 -43.31
C GLU A 547 6.75 -58.12 -41.76
N THR A 548 5.52 -58.16 -41.20
CA THR A 548 4.97 -59.20 -40.29
C THR A 548 5.32 -59.35 -38.78
N PHE A 549 4.22 -59.32 -38.01
CA PHE A 549 3.75 -60.22 -36.93
C PHE A 549 4.14 -60.01 -35.44
N LEU A 550 3.09 -59.73 -34.64
CA LEU A 550 2.70 -60.23 -33.29
C LEU A 550 3.77 -60.38 -32.20
N SER A 551 3.71 -59.57 -31.14
CA SER A 551 2.97 -59.84 -29.86
C SER A 551 3.33 -58.79 -28.82
#